data_AF-A0A564Z1X0-F1
#
_entry.id   AF-A0A564Z1X0-F1
#
_cell.length_a   1.000
_cell.length_b   1.000
_cell.length_c   1.000
_cell.angle_alpha   90.00
_cell.angle_beta   90.00
_cell.angle_gamma   90.00
#
_symmetry.space_group_name_H-M   'P 1'
#
loop_
_entity.id
_entity.type
_entity.pdbx_description
1 polymer ?
#
loop_
_entity_poly.entity_id
_entity_poly.type
_entity_poly.pdbx_seq_one_letter_code
_entity_poly.pdbx_strand_id
1 'polypeptide(L)'
;MCAEQCGCLLYDMPVPCRLTNASFPYCQYFELPVVNISSRKGEEIRKMYFSEEAVKRFVNRMNCSSTITRNTLTTETGCQVPCIRYTYETQISTAQWPTKRFITNFATTQMKKNTKKKNQTSNLYGPNVNNEIEIFEETRFLELLRPYTEIRRMTSNGSESEALERLMRLQNVEQNFLSIIVSRPAFDIIRTEEKAVVTLTSLFSQIGGLLSIWVGITMICIVE
;
A
#
# COMPACT_ATOMS: atom_id res chain seq x y z
N MET A 1 27.15 9.99 7.06
CA MET A 1 26.17 11.01 7.48
C MET A 1 25.28 10.50 8.62
N CYS A 2 24.17 9.77 8.42
CA CYS A 2 23.34 9.30 9.54
C CYS A 2 24.02 8.31 10.49
N ALA A 3 24.80 7.35 9.96
CA ALA A 3 25.48 6.33 10.77
C ALA A 3 26.58 6.93 11.66
N GLU A 4 27.34 7.91 11.16
CA GLU A 4 28.40 8.59 11.92
C GLU A 4 27.83 9.55 12.98
N GLN A 5 26.68 10.17 12.71
CA GLN A 5 26.10 11.22 13.56
C GLN A 5 25.06 10.69 14.57
N CYS A 6 24.22 9.74 14.17
CA CYS A 6 23.18 9.14 15.03
C CYS A 6 23.54 7.72 15.52
N GLY A 7 24.63 7.12 15.03
CA GLY A 7 25.04 5.76 15.43
C GLY A 7 24.05 4.67 15.02
N CYS A 8 23.28 4.88 13.95
CA CYS A 8 22.30 3.93 13.45
C CYS A 8 22.12 4.01 11.92
N LEU A 9 21.67 2.92 11.31
CA LEU A 9 21.43 2.81 9.87
C LEU A 9 19.97 3.12 9.51
N LEU A 10 19.74 3.69 8.34
CA LEU A 10 18.40 3.90 7.79
C LEU A 10 18.02 2.71 6.90
N TYR A 11 16.80 2.21 7.05
CA TYR A 11 16.29 1.11 6.22
C TYR A 11 16.10 1.56 4.76
N ASP A 12 15.71 2.83 4.56
CA ASP A 12 15.38 3.38 3.24
C ASP A 12 16.61 3.77 2.41
N MET A 13 17.82 3.63 2.94
CA MET A 13 19.06 4.02 2.25
C MET A 13 20.07 2.87 2.15
N PRO A 14 20.77 2.73 1.02
CA PRO A 14 21.80 1.71 0.87
C PRO A 14 22.93 1.92 1.88
N VAL A 15 23.36 0.84 2.54
CA VAL A 15 24.46 0.86 3.49
C VAL A 15 25.79 1.00 2.73
N PRO A 16 26.60 2.04 2.97
CA PRO A 16 27.91 2.18 2.33
C PRO A 16 28.80 0.98 2.63
N CYS A 17 29.58 0.50 1.64
CA CYS A 17 30.45 -0.68 1.79
C CYS A 17 31.45 -0.57 2.97
N ARG A 18 31.85 0.64 3.37
CA ARG A 18 32.72 0.87 4.54
C ARG A 18 32.03 0.59 5.89
N LEU A 19 30.71 0.53 5.91
CA LEU A 19 29.87 0.37 7.11
C LEU A 19 29.16 -0.99 7.16
N THR A 20 29.32 -1.86 6.16
CA THR A 20 28.68 -3.18 6.13
C THR A 20 29.17 -4.10 7.25
N ASN A 21 30.41 -3.92 7.69
CA ASN A 21 31.00 -4.70 8.79
C ASN A 21 30.80 -4.05 10.17
N ALA A 22 30.25 -2.83 10.21
CA ALA A 22 29.99 -2.15 11.46
C ALA A 22 28.61 -2.57 11.99
N SER A 23 28.56 -3.08 13.22
CA SER A 23 27.32 -3.55 13.88
C SER A 23 26.46 -2.36 14.36
N PHE A 24 26.00 -1.55 13.41
CA PHE A 24 25.07 -0.46 13.69
C PHE A 24 23.62 -0.97 13.61
N PRO A 25 22.79 -0.72 14.63
CA PRO A 25 21.37 -1.04 14.57
C PRO A 25 20.64 -0.09 13.63
N TYR A 26 19.49 -0.50 13.10
CA TYR A 26 18.66 0.38 12.28
C TYR A 26 17.88 1.38 13.17
N CYS A 27 17.80 2.65 12.76
CA CYS A 27 17.18 3.73 13.54
C CYS A 27 15.67 3.55 13.75
N GLN A 28 14.99 2.84 12.84
CA GLN A 28 13.55 2.58 12.89
C GLN A 28 13.23 1.17 13.40
N TYR A 29 14.24 0.39 13.74
CA TYR A 29 14.07 -1.00 14.14
C TYR A 29 14.03 -1.09 15.66
N PHE A 30 12.83 -1.35 16.18
CA PHE A 30 12.61 -1.68 17.57
C PHE A 30 12.39 -3.19 17.65
N GLU A 31 13.41 -3.95 18.06
CA GLU A 31 13.24 -5.39 18.30
C GLU A 31 12.36 -5.60 19.51
N LEU A 32 11.06 -5.77 19.25
CA LEU A 32 10.19 -6.50 20.15
C LEU A 32 10.63 -7.97 20.07
N PRO A 33 10.94 -8.62 21.20
CA PRO A 33 11.36 -10.00 21.15
C PRO A 33 10.20 -10.85 20.62
N VAL A 34 10.36 -11.43 19.42
CA VAL A 34 9.55 -12.56 18.98
C VAL A 34 10.09 -13.79 19.71
N VAL A 35 9.80 -13.88 21.01
CA VAL A 35 10.13 -15.07 21.80
C VAL A 35 8.87 -15.60 22.45
N ASN A 36 8.71 -16.91 22.30
CA ASN A 36 7.73 -17.76 22.94
C ASN A 36 7.56 -17.34 24.41
N ILE A 37 6.44 -16.68 24.71
CA ILE A 37 6.16 -15.91 25.94
C ILE A 37 6.07 -16.82 27.19
N SER A 38 6.27 -18.14 27.01
CA SER A 38 6.12 -19.17 28.02
C SER A 38 7.32 -19.32 28.98
N SER A 39 8.51 -18.80 28.66
CA SER A 39 9.75 -19.15 29.38
C SER A 39 10.42 -18.03 30.21
N ARG A 40 10.01 -16.75 30.10
CA ARG A 40 10.65 -15.65 30.85
C ARG A 40 9.64 -14.81 31.62
N LYS A 41 9.99 -14.43 32.86
CA LYS A 41 9.17 -13.54 33.70
C LYS A 41 9.04 -12.18 33.02
N GLY A 42 7.81 -11.68 32.88
CA GLY A 42 7.52 -10.42 32.18
C GLY A 42 8.26 -9.18 32.72
N GLU A 43 8.69 -9.21 33.99
CA GLU A 43 9.45 -8.12 34.61
C GLU A 43 10.87 -7.95 34.05
N GLU A 44 11.54 -9.03 33.65
CA GLU A 44 12.90 -8.97 33.08
C GLU A 44 12.87 -8.40 31.66
N ILE A 45 11.84 -8.76 30.89
CA ILE A 45 11.60 -8.21 29.55
C ILE A 45 11.30 -6.71 29.66
N ARG A 46 10.47 -6.30 30.64
CA ARG A 46 10.15 -4.89 30.85
C ARG A 46 11.37 -4.06 31.22
N LYS A 47 12.28 -4.60 32.05
CA LYS A 47 13.53 -3.92 32.41
C LYS A 47 14.55 -3.84 31.28
N MET A 48 14.62 -4.82 30.37
CA MET A 48 15.58 -4.78 29.26
C MET A 48 15.14 -3.87 28.11
N TYR A 49 13.85 -3.90 27.74
CA TYR A 49 13.36 -3.25 26.51
C TYR A 49 12.57 -1.96 26.76
N PHE A 50 11.92 -1.85 27.91
CA PHE A 50 11.07 -0.72 28.28
C PHE A 50 11.63 0.05 29.49
N SER A 51 12.95 -0.02 29.72
CA SER A 51 13.61 0.89 30.65
C SER A 51 13.52 2.33 30.10
N GLU A 52 13.45 3.30 31.01
CA GLU A 52 13.39 4.71 30.63
C GLU A 52 14.60 5.11 29.76
N GLU A 53 15.78 4.55 30.05
CA GLU A 53 17.01 4.78 29.28
C GLU A 53 17.01 4.11 27.91
N ALA A 54 16.39 2.93 27.78
CA ALA A 54 16.27 2.21 26.51
C ALA A 54 15.32 2.96 25.57
N VAL A 55 14.15 3.36 26.07
CA VAL A 55 13.15 4.13 25.32
C VAL A 55 13.72 5.50 24.94
N LYS A 56 14.39 6.20 25.87
CA LYS A 56 15.03 7.49 25.58
C LYS A 56 16.11 7.38 24.51
N ARG A 57 16.94 6.33 24.53
CA ARG A 57 17.93 6.06 23.46
C ARG A 57 17.28 5.72 22.12
N PHE A 58 16.15 5.02 22.11
CA PHE A 58 15.40 4.75 20.89
C PHE A 58 14.80 6.03 20.31
N VAL A 59 14.08 6.80 21.12
CA VAL A 59 13.45 8.07 20.71
C VAL A 59 14.51 9.07 20.21
N ASN A 60 15.65 9.16 20.88
CA ASN A 60 16.74 10.04 20.43
C ASN A 60 17.30 9.62 19.06
N ARG A 61 17.47 8.32 18.81
CA ARG A 61 17.91 7.81 17.49
C ARG A 61 16.85 8.04 16.42
N MET A 62 15.58 7.84 16.74
CA MET A 62 14.46 8.09 15.83
C MET A 62 14.36 9.59 15.47
N ASN A 63 14.44 10.48 16.46
CA ASN A 63 14.41 11.93 16.24
C ASN A 63 15.65 12.43 15.48
N CYS A 64 16.84 11.93 15.81
CA CYS A 64 18.07 12.25 15.10
C CYS A 64 17.97 11.82 13.63
N SER A 65 17.53 10.58 13.38
CA SER A 65 17.29 10.06 12.03
C SER A 65 16.26 10.90 11.28
N SER A 66 15.11 11.19 11.90
CA SER A 66 14.05 12.00 11.30
C SER A 66 14.54 13.41 10.95
N THR A 67 15.37 14.01 11.80
CA THR A 67 15.93 15.34 11.58
C THR A 67 16.95 15.35 10.44
N ILE A 68 17.86 14.36 10.38
CA ILE A 68 18.80 14.27 9.26
C ILE A 68 18.07 13.96 7.97
N THR A 69 17.15 12.99 7.97
CA THR A 69 16.30 12.68 6.80
C THR A 69 15.58 13.94 6.31
N ARG A 70 14.91 14.67 7.21
CA ARG A 70 14.27 15.95 6.87
C ARG A 70 15.25 16.96 6.31
N ASN A 71 16.40 17.19 6.95
CA ASN A 71 17.38 18.17 6.49
C ASN A 71 18.02 17.80 5.14
N THR A 72 18.27 16.51 4.90
CA THR A 72 18.71 16.01 3.59
C THR A 72 17.62 16.12 2.52
N LEU A 73 16.35 16.08 2.92
CA LEU A 73 15.20 16.30 2.04
C LEU A 73 14.88 17.80 1.81
N THR A 74 15.25 18.69 2.74
CA THR A 74 14.79 20.10 2.75
C THR A 74 15.79 21.12 2.21
N THR A 75 17.03 20.74 1.87
CA THR A 75 17.97 21.68 1.22
C THR A 75 18.04 21.56 -0.31
N GLU A 76 17.82 20.38 -0.87
CA GLU A 76 17.87 20.05 -2.30
C GLU A 76 16.97 18.82 -2.47
N THR A 77 15.87 18.84 -3.23
CA THR A 77 15.01 17.64 -3.36
C THR A 77 15.62 16.57 -4.29
N GLY A 78 16.95 16.39 -4.22
CA GLY A 78 17.80 15.43 -4.95
C GLY A 78 17.52 13.97 -4.57
N CYS A 79 16.27 13.55 -4.67
CA CYS A 79 15.89 12.15 -4.61
C CYS A 79 16.40 11.47 -5.88
N GLN A 80 17.33 10.52 -5.73
CA GLN A 80 17.71 9.65 -6.85
C GLN A 80 16.52 8.75 -7.19
N VAL A 81 16.13 8.72 -8.47
CA VAL A 81 15.12 7.76 -8.94
C VAL A 81 15.64 6.34 -8.76
N PRO A 82 14.82 5.40 -8.26
CA PRO A 82 15.25 4.02 -8.11
C PRO A 82 15.50 3.39 -9.50
N CYS A 83 16.53 2.57 -9.61
CA CYS A 83 16.87 1.87 -10.87
C CYS A 83 15.75 0.94 -11.36
N ILE A 84 14.91 0.44 -10.44
CA ILE A 84 13.77 -0.42 -10.74
C ILE A 84 12.52 0.23 -10.14
N ARG A 85 11.52 0.49 -10.99
CA ARG A 85 10.22 0.99 -10.56
C ARG A 85 9.10 0.24 -11.29
N TYR A 86 8.03 -0.04 -10.56
CA TYR A 86 6.79 -0.56 -11.13
C TYR A 86 5.75 0.56 -11.11
N THR A 87 5.19 0.87 -12.27
CA THR A 87 4.15 1.89 -12.41
C THR A 87 2.93 1.28 -13.06
N TYR A 88 1.75 1.60 -12.53
CA TYR A 88 0.48 1.18 -13.10
C TYR A 88 -0.13 2.35 -13.86
N GLU A 89 -0.36 2.16 -15.16
CA GLU A 89 -1.22 3.07 -15.90
C GLU A 89 -2.66 2.80 -15.49
N THR A 90 -3.36 3.84 -15.05
CA THR A 90 -4.74 3.73 -14.59
C THR A 90 -5.65 4.45 -15.55
N GLN A 91 -6.71 3.77 -15.98
CA GLN A 91 -7.79 4.37 -16.76
C GLN A 91 -9.04 4.35 -15.88
N ILE A 92 -9.56 5.54 -15.58
CA ILE A 92 -10.71 5.71 -14.70
C ILE A 92 -11.95 5.88 -15.56
N SER A 93 -12.89 4.93 -15.44
CA SER A 93 -14.23 5.03 -16.00
C SER A 93 -15.25 5.11 -14.86
N THR A 94 -16.11 6.11 -14.89
CA THR A 94 -17.22 6.25 -13.92
C THR A 94 -18.54 5.93 -14.59
N ALA A 95 -19.42 5.25 -13.85
CA ALA A 95 -20.78 4.97 -14.28
C ALA A 95 -21.72 5.27 -13.12
N GLN A 96 -22.94 5.72 -13.45
CA GLN A 96 -23.96 5.93 -12.43
C GLN A 96 -24.34 4.58 -11.81
N TRP A 97 -24.00 4.41 -10.54
CA TRP A 97 -24.36 3.26 -9.74
C TRP A 97 -25.05 3.75 -8.47
N PRO A 98 -26.10 3.07 -7.98
CA PRO A 98 -26.76 1.88 -8.53
C PRO A 98 -28.05 2.22 -9.30
N THR A 99 -28.54 1.30 -10.15
CA THR A 99 -29.88 1.46 -10.74
C THR A 99 -30.97 1.22 -9.70
N LYS A 100 -32.06 1.98 -9.70
CA LYS A 100 -33.15 1.84 -8.70
C LYS A 100 -33.68 0.40 -8.59
N ARG A 101 -33.79 -0.31 -9.73
CA ARG A 101 -34.17 -1.74 -9.78
C ARG A 101 -33.16 -2.67 -9.12
N PHE A 102 -31.86 -2.40 -9.30
CA PHE A 102 -30.81 -3.18 -8.65
C PHE A 102 -30.86 -3.00 -7.13
N ILE A 103 -31.06 -1.77 -6.64
CA ILE A 103 -31.08 -1.47 -5.19
C ILE A 103 -32.22 -2.20 -4.49
N THR A 104 -33.43 -2.17 -5.05
CA THR A 104 -34.57 -2.85 -4.43
C THR A 104 -34.35 -4.36 -4.34
N ASN A 105 -33.78 -4.98 -5.38
CA ASN A 105 -33.45 -6.41 -5.34
C ASN A 105 -32.29 -6.72 -4.38
N PHE A 106 -31.26 -5.88 -4.38
CA PHE A 106 -30.10 -6.03 -3.50
C PHE A 106 -30.49 -5.91 -2.02
N ALA A 107 -31.18 -4.83 -1.63
CA ALA A 107 -31.62 -4.57 -0.27
C ALA A 107 -32.46 -5.73 0.27
N THR A 108 -33.37 -6.25 -0.56
CA THR A 108 -34.24 -7.33 -0.15
C THR A 108 -33.55 -8.68 -0.03
N THR A 109 -32.51 -8.92 -0.83
CA THR A 109 -31.69 -10.13 -0.74
C THR A 109 -30.81 -10.09 0.52
N GLN A 110 -30.22 -8.95 0.85
CA GLN A 110 -29.39 -8.78 2.05
C GLN A 110 -30.19 -8.96 3.34
N MET A 111 -31.38 -8.37 3.40
CA MET A 111 -32.26 -8.50 4.57
C MET A 111 -32.67 -9.96 4.83
N LYS A 112 -33.00 -10.71 3.77
CA LYS A 112 -33.33 -12.14 3.89
C LYS A 112 -32.15 -12.97 4.44
N LYS A 113 -30.91 -12.64 4.06
CA LYS A 113 -29.71 -13.31 4.60
C LYS A 113 -29.52 -13.00 6.08
N ASN A 114 -29.72 -11.75 6.49
CA ASN A 114 -29.54 -11.34 7.88
C ASN A 114 -30.61 -11.90 8.83
N THR A 115 -31.87 -12.04 8.38
CA THR A 115 -32.90 -12.76 9.15
C THR A 115 -32.51 -14.23 9.37
N LYS A 116 -31.95 -14.89 8.36
CA LYS A 116 -31.47 -16.28 8.48
C LYS A 116 -30.26 -16.41 9.41
N LYS A 117 -29.31 -15.46 9.34
CA LYS A 117 -28.12 -15.41 10.21
C LYS A 117 -28.52 -15.23 11.67
N LYS A 118 -29.45 -14.31 11.98
CA LYS A 118 -29.98 -14.11 13.35
C LYS A 118 -30.64 -15.36 13.94
N ASN A 119 -31.37 -16.11 13.11
CA ASN A 119 -32.01 -17.36 13.54
C ASN A 119 -31.01 -18.51 13.77
N GLN A 120 -29.78 -18.41 13.22
CA GLN A 120 -28.71 -19.41 13.40
C GLN A 120 -27.76 -19.03 14.55
N THR A 121 -27.46 -17.74 14.75
CA THR A 121 -26.58 -17.27 15.83
C THR A 121 -27.23 -17.28 17.22
N SER A 122 -28.55 -17.49 17.34
CA SER A 122 -29.20 -17.66 18.65
C SER A 122 -28.78 -18.94 19.38
N ASN A 123 -28.08 -19.88 18.71
CA ASN A 123 -27.73 -21.18 19.27
C ASN A 123 -26.22 -21.39 19.52
N LEU A 124 -25.33 -20.45 19.20
CA LEU A 124 -23.89 -20.63 19.42
C LEU A 124 -23.13 -19.32 19.75
N TYR A 125 -22.76 -19.20 21.02
CA TYR A 125 -21.65 -18.41 21.60
C TYR A 125 -21.76 -16.87 21.78
N GLY A 126 -21.21 -16.45 22.93
CA GLY A 126 -21.26 -15.10 23.52
C GLY A 126 -20.28 -14.07 22.94
N PRO A 127 -20.27 -12.84 23.51
CA PRO A 127 -19.72 -11.66 22.87
C PRO A 127 -18.19 -11.63 22.95
N ASN A 128 -17.54 -11.55 21.79
CA ASN A 128 -16.12 -11.27 21.64
C ASN A 128 -15.96 -9.80 21.22
N VAL A 129 -15.06 -9.03 21.84
CA VAL A 129 -14.98 -7.55 21.75
C VAL A 129 -14.68 -7.04 20.32
N ASN A 130 -14.03 -7.84 19.47
CA ASN A 130 -13.84 -7.52 18.05
C ASN A 130 -15.15 -7.50 17.24
N ASN A 131 -16.22 -8.12 17.78
CA ASN A 131 -17.52 -8.14 17.14
C ASN A 131 -18.23 -6.78 17.27
N GLU A 132 -17.90 -5.92 18.25
CA GLU A 132 -18.67 -4.68 18.48
C GLU A 132 -18.55 -3.69 17.31
N ILE A 133 -17.36 -3.57 16.71
CA ILE A 133 -17.11 -2.70 15.55
C ILE A 133 -17.78 -3.28 14.29
N GLU A 134 -17.66 -4.59 14.05
CA GLU A 134 -18.36 -5.25 12.94
C GLU A 134 -19.89 -5.16 13.09
N ILE A 135 -20.42 -5.31 14.31
CA ILE A 135 -21.85 -5.17 14.61
C ILE A 135 -22.29 -3.72 14.39
N PHE A 136 -21.48 -2.73 14.77
CA PHE A 136 -21.79 -1.32 14.55
C PHE A 136 -21.84 -0.94 13.05
N GLU A 137 -20.89 -1.42 12.24
CA GLU A 137 -20.91 -1.19 10.80
C GLU A 137 -22.07 -1.95 10.12
N GLU A 138 -22.36 -3.19 10.55
CA GLU A 138 -23.48 -3.98 10.04
C GLU A 138 -24.84 -3.32 10.37
N THR A 139 -25.00 -2.73 11.56
CA THR A 139 -26.22 -2.01 11.94
C THR A 139 -26.43 -0.73 11.13
N ARG A 140 -25.37 0.07 10.93
CA ARG A 140 -25.44 1.27 10.09
C ARG A 140 -25.78 0.94 8.63
N PHE A 141 -25.18 -0.13 8.09
CA PHE A 141 -25.49 -0.63 6.75
C PHE A 141 -26.97 -1.03 6.62
N LEU A 142 -27.52 -1.73 7.63
CA LEU A 142 -28.93 -2.13 7.64
C LEU A 142 -29.89 -0.97 7.75
N GLU A 143 -29.55 0.07 8.51
CA GLU A 143 -30.36 1.28 8.64
C GLU A 143 -30.56 1.98 7.30
N LEU A 144 -29.49 2.09 6.50
CA LEU A 144 -29.52 2.69 5.17
C LEU A 144 -30.41 1.91 4.17
N LEU A 145 -30.60 0.60 4.39
CA LEU A 145 -31.40 -0.27 3.53
C LEU A 145 -32.86 -0.41 3.99
N ARG A 146 -33.20 0.02 5.20
CA ARG A 146 -34.54 -0.10 5.79
C ARG A 146 -35.66 0.52 4.91
N PRO A 147 -35.53 1.70 4.30
CA PRO A 147 -36.60 2.29 3.48
C PRO A 147 -37.02 1.40 2.29
N TYR A 148 -36.07 0.66 1.71
CA TYR A 148 -36.35 -0.23 0.58
C TYR A 148 -37.19 -1.45 0.97
N THR A 149 -37.15 -1.86 2.25
CA THR A 149 -38.01 -2.93 2.76
C THR A 149 -39.46 -2.50 2.88
N GLU A 150 -39.68 -1.24 3.29
CA GLU A 150 -41.02 -0.67 3.42
C GLU A 150 -41.67 -0.51 2.04
N ILE A 151 -40.89 -0.03 1.06
CA ILE A 151 -41.32 0.05 -0.35
C ILE A 151 -41.72 -1.32 -0.88
N ARG A 152 -40.93 -2.37 -0.61
CA ARG A 152 -41.27 -3.72 -1.04
C ARG A 152 -42.62 -4.18 -0.45
N ARG A 153 -42.86 -3.90 0.83
CA ARG A 153 -44.13 -4.24 1.50
C ARG A 153 -45.30 -3.49 0.87
N MET A 154 -45.12 -2.21 0.50
CA MET A 154 -46.12 -1.43 -0.21
C MET A 154 -46.42 -2.01 -1.60
N THR A 155 -45.39 -2.44 -2.34
CA THR A 155 -45.55 -3.13 -3.62
C THR A 155 -46.32 -4.44 -3.46
N SER A 156 -46.00 -5.25 -2.44
CA SER A 156 -46.73 -6.51 -2.16
C SER A 156 -48.18 -6.29 -1.73
N ASN A 157 -48.51 -5.12 -1.20
CA ASN A 157 -49.86 -4.75 -0.78
C ASN A 157 -50.70 -4.11 -1.90
N GLY A 158 -50.17 -3.96 -3.11
CA GLY A 158 -50.89 -3.43 -4.28
C GLY A 158 -50.80 -1.90 -4.47
N SER A 159 -50.10 -1.17 -3.59
CA SER A 159 -49.87 0.28 -3.73
C SER A 159 -48.63 0.59 -4.56
N GLU A 160 -48.62 0.17 -5.82
CA GLU A 160 -47.43 0.28 -6.69
C GLU A 160 -47.03 1.72 -7.03
N SER A 161 -48.00 2.60 -7.28
CA SER A 161 -47.74 3.99 -7.67
C SER A 161 -47.08 4.79 -6.55
N GLU A 162 -47.56 4.64 -5.32
CA GLU A 162 -47.02 5.32 -4.12
C GLU A 162 -45.62 4.79 -3.77
N ALA A 163 -45.42 3.47 -3.93
CA ALA A 163 -44.12 2.84 -3.75
C ALA A 163 -43.08 3.35 -4.76
N LEU A 164 -43.49 3.59 -6.01
CA LEU A 164 -42.63 4.11 -7.06
C LEU A 164 -42.21 5.56 -6.80
N GLU A 165 -43.15 6.43 -6.42
CA GLU A 165 -42.87 7.82 -6.09
C GLU A 165 -41.87 7.92 -4.92
N ARG A 166 -42.09 7.13 -3.88
CA ARG A 166 -41.21 7.09 -2.70
C ARG A 166 -39.82 6.55 -3.05
N LEU A 167 -39.72 5.56 -3.94
CA LEU A 167 -38.45 5.03 -4.44
C LEU A 167 -37.65 6.06 -5.26
N MET A 168 -38.33 6.87 -6.07
CA MET A 168 -37.69 7.90 -6.89
C MET A 168 -37.08 9.02 -6.04
N ARG A 169 -37.72 9.37 -4.92
CA ARG A 169 -37.24 10.42 -4.00
C ARG A 169 -36.08 9.98 -3.10
N LEU A 170 -35.93 8.67 -2.85
CA LEU A 170 -34.86 8.13 -2.01
C LEU A 170 -33.50 8.20 -2.71
N GLN A 171 -32.55 8.90 -2.09
CA GLN A 171 -31.16 9.04 -2.54
C GLN A 171 -30.13 8.48 -1.54
N ASN A 172 -30.59 7.81 -0.47
CA ASN A 172 -29.72 7.35 0.62
C ASN A 172 -28.58 6.44 0.15
N VAL A 173 -28.83 5.61 -0.87
CA VAL A 173 -27.80 4.68 -1.38
C VAL A 173 -26.84 5.39 -2.33
N GLU A 174 -27.34 6.29 -3.16
CA GLU A 174 -26.54 7.05 -4.13
C GLU A 174 -25.55 8.00 -3.46
N GLN A 175 -25.88 8.52 -2.28
CA GLN A 175 -25.04 9.46 -1.54
C GLN A 175 -24.04 8.79 -0.58
N ASN A 176 -24.30 7.56 -0.13
CA ASN A 176 -23.49 6.91 0.91
C ASN A 176 -22.68 5.71 0.41
N PHE A 177 -22.97 5.17 -0.77
CA PHE A 177 -22.31 3.98 -1.29
C PHE A 177 -21.49 4.28 -2.54
N LEU A 178 -20.31 3.68 -2.60
CA LEU A 178 -19.41 3.73 -3.73
C LEU A 178 -19.00 2.31 -4.10
N SER A 179 -19.09 1.98 -5.38
CA SER A 179 -18.54 0.73 -5.92
C SER A 179 -17.26 1.06 -6.69
N ILE A 180 -16.15 0.50 -6.22
CA ILE A 180 -14.85 0.61 -6.90
C ILE A 180 -14.52 -0.77 -7.44
N ILE A 181 -14.38 -0.87 -8.77
CA ILE A 181 -13.97 -2.09 -9.45
C ILE A 181 -12.57 -1.84 -10.00
N VAL A 182 -11.57 -2.49 -9.42
CA VAL A 182 -10.20 -2.47 -9.93
C VAL A 182 -10.02 -3.72 -10.78
N SER A 183 -9.81 -3.54 -12.08
CA SER A 183 -9.57 -4.62 -13.02
C SER A 183 -8.36 -4.33 -13.88
N ARG A 184 -7.62 -5.38 -14.24
CA ARG A 184 -6.49 -5.29 -15.15
C ARG A 184 -6.99 -5.63 -16.57
N PRO A 185 -6.93 -4.71 -17.54
CA PRO A 185 -7.52 -4.94 -18.87
C PRO A 185 -6.77 -6.02 -19.68
N ALA A 186 -5.44 -6.09 -19.55
CA ALA A 186 -4.60 -7.09 -20.21
C ALA A 186 -3.44 -7.52 -19.30
N PHE A 187 -2.99 -8.78 -19.44
CA PHE A 187 -1.88 -9.33 -18.65
C PHE A 187 -0.49 -8.90 -19.16
N ASP A 188 -0.44 -7.97 -20.10
CA ASP A 188 0.80 -7.47 -20.69
C ASP A 188 1.55 -6.60 -19.68
N ILE A 189 2.87 -6.83 -19.60
CA ILE A 189 3.79 -6.07 -18.77
C ILE A 189 4.67 -5.28 -19.73
N ILE A 190 4.58 -3.95 -19.69
CA ILE A 190 5.46 -3.08 -20.47
C ILE A 190 6.75 -2.93 -19.68
N ARG A 191 7.87 -3.41 -20.25
CA ARG A 191 9.21 -3.28 -19.66
C ARG A 191 9.99 -2.22 -20.41
N THR A 192 10.24 -1.10 -19.73
CA THR A 192 11.07 0.00 -20.25
C THR A 192 12.42 -0.02 -19.54
N GLU A 193 13.50 -0.12 -20.31
CA GLU A 193 14.88 -0.11 -19.81
C GLU A 193 15.67 0.99 -20.51
N GLU A 194 16.45 1.75 -19.75
CA GLU A 194 17.46 2.66 -20.30
C GLU A 194 18.74 1.87 -20.56
N LYS A 195 19.24 1.92 -21.81
CA LYS A 195 20.49 1.28 -22.21
C LYS A 195 21.52 2.33 -22.58
N ALA A 196 22.79 2.09 -22.25
CA ALA A 196 23.88 2.97 -22.63
C ALA A 196 24.00 3.05 -24.16
N VAL A 197 24.00 4.28 -24.70
CA VAL A 197 24.06 4.54 -26.15
C VAL A 197 25.41 4.13 -26.75
N VAL A 198 26.50 4.36 -26.00
CA VAL A 198 27.85 3.96 -26.40
C VAL A 198 28.44 3.08 -25.31
N THR A 199 28.73 1.82 -25.66
CA THR A 199 29.44 0.90 -24.79
C THR A 199 30.94 1.07 -24.96
N LEU A 200 31.70 0.72 -23.92
CA LEU A 200 33.17 0.71 -23.99
C LEU A 200 33.69 -0.21 -25.11
N THR A 201 32.99 -1.32 -25.38
CA THR A 201 33.29 -2.23 -26.48
C THR A 201 33.12 -1.57 -27.85
N SER A 202 32.06 -0.79 -28.05
CA SER A 202 31.85 -0.01 -29.27
C SER A 202 32.91 1.07 -29.43
N LEU A 203 33.25 1.77 -28.34
CA LEU A 203 34.29 2.80 -28.34
C LEU A 203 35.67 2.22 -28.70
N PHE A 204 36.06 1.09 -28.10
CA PHE A 204 37.33 0.44 -28.46
C PHE A 204 37.32 -0.16 -29.86
N SER A 205 36.18 -0.63 -30.36
CA SER A 205 36.06 -1.09 -31.74
C SER A 205 36.25 0.07 -32.73
N GLN A 206 35.68 1.24 -32.45
CA GLN A 206 35.84 2.43 -33.29
C GLN A 206 37.28 2.98 -33.25
N ILE A 207 37.87 3.10 -32.05
CA ILE A 207 39.26 3.52 -31.90
C ILE A 207 40.20 2.51 -32.56
N GLY A 208 39.97 1.21 -32.37
CA GLY A 208 40.76 0.15 -32.99
C GLY A 208 40.66 0.17 -34.52
N GLY A 209 39.47 0.44 -35.07
CA GLY A 209 39.27 0.62 -36.50
C GLY A 209 39.99 1.85 -37.07
N LEU A 210 40.01 2.97 -36.34
CA LEU A 210 40.75 4.17 -36.76
C LEU A 210 42.27 3.97 -36.64
N LEU A 211 42.73 3.31 -35.58
CA LEU A 211 44.15 3.00 -35.38
C LEU A 211 44.67 2.02 -36.42
N SER A 212 43.89 1.01 -36.82
CA SER A 212 44.31 0.06 -37.85
C SER A 212 44.49 0.72 -39.22
N ILE A 213 43.61 1.67 -39.58
CA ILE A 213 43.76 2.48 -40.79
C ILE A 213 45.02 3.35 -40.69
N TRP A 214 45.22 4.01 -39.55
CA TRP A 214 46.39 4.86 -39.35
C TRP A 214 47.71 4.08 -39.43
N VAL A 215 47.78 2.90 -38.80
CA VAL A 215 48.94 2.01 -38.89
C VAL A 215 49.14 1.47 -40.31
N GLY A 216 48.06 1.15 -41.04
CA GLY A 216 48.15 0.73 -42.43
C GLY A 216 48.77 1.81 -43.33
N ILE A 217 48.35 3.07 -43.15
CA ILE A 217 48.91 4.21 -43.88
C ILE A 217 50.38 4.44 -43.52
N THR A 218 50.74 4.42 -42.23
CA THR A 218 52.14 4.62 -41.83
C THR A 218 53.06 3.51 -42.32
N MET A 219 52.58 2.26 -42.39
CA MET A 219 53.36 1.14 -42.94
C MET A 219 53.63 1.31 -44.45
N ILE A 220 52.65 1.77 -45.23
CA ILE A 220 52.85 2.08 -46.65
C ILE A 220 53.93 3.16 -46.80
N CYS A 221 53.85 4.24 -46.02
CA CYS A 221 54.84 5.32 -46.04
C CYS A 221 56.25 4.92 -45.57
N ILE A 222 56.42 3.79 -44.87
CA ILE A 222 57.75 3.28 -44.44
C ILE A 222 58.36 2.37 -45.51
N VAL A 223 57.54 1.68 -46.30
CA VAL A 223 57.97 0.74 -47.34
C VAL A 223 58.26 1.44 -48.67
N GLU A 224 57.56 2.55 -48.95
CA GLU A 224 57.87 3.47 -50.05
C GLU A 224 59.08 4.36 -49.73
#